data_AF-A0A150XGQ9-F1
#
_entry.id   AF-A0A150XGQ9-F1
#
_cell.length_a   1.000
_cell.length_b   1.000
_cell.length_c   1.000
_cell.angle_alpha   90.00
_cell.angle_beta   90.00
_cell.angle_gamma   90.00
#
_symmetry.space_group_name_H-M   'P 1'
#
loop_
_entity.id
_entity.type
_entity.pdbx_description
1 polymer ?
#
loop_
_entity_poly.entity_id
_entity_poly.type
_entity_poly.pdbx_seq_one_letter_code
_entity_poly.pdbx_strand_id
1 'polypeptide(L)'
;MKKLSLLLCLLAISTLSLAQSKVKEKDLIGQWQMVIDIDLDEVEEELEDENWLARKIAGSVTGLVSDILEEIDIRMDFRSNGEVKIMVEAFGERETEYAEWAISRDGELRIFDEDNHRWSNRHVSFGNDDDVWLMDDGHIVQFERGSRGRMERKEVYLKRINR
;
A
#
# COMPACT_ATOMS: atom_id res chain seq x y z
N MET A 1 23.16 29.99 35.02
CA MET A 1 22.92 29.97 33.56
C MET A 1 23.22 28.63 32.90
N LYS A 2 24.29 27.90 33.28
CA LYS A 2 24.63 26.58 32.69
C LYS A 2 23.56 25.49 32.85
N LYS A 3 22.77 25.52 33.93
CA LYS A 3 21.68 24.55 34.19
C LYS A 3 20.42 24.80 33.36
N LEU A 4 20.22 26.02 32.84
CA LEU A 4 19.05 26.37 32.02
C LEU A 4 19.24 25.91 30.56
N SER A 5 20.47 25.99 30.03
CA SER A 5 20.77 25.52 28.67
C SER A 5 20.59 24.01 28.51
N LEU A 6 20.86 23.23 29.56
CA LEU A 6 20.72 21.77 29.51
C LEU A 6 19.25 21.32 29.46
N LEU A 7 18.35 22.08 30.10
CA LEU A 7 16.90 21.83 30.07
C LEU A 7 16.29 22.14 28.69
N LEU A 8 16.83 23.13 27.97
CA LEU A 8 16.37 23.51 26.63
C LEU A 8 16.73 22.46 25.57
N CYS A 9 17.90 21.81 25.70
CA CYS A 9 18.29 20.72 24.80
C CYS A 9 17.44 19.45 25.00
N LEU A 10 16.97 19.17 26.22
CA LEU A 10 16.10 18.02 26.50
C LEU A 10 14.68 18.18 25.95
N LEU A 11 14.15 19.42 25.92
CA LEU A 11 12.85 19.74 25.31
C LEU A 11 12.86 19.72 23.77
N ALA A 12 14.03 19.95 23.15
CA ALA A 12 14.16 19.89 21.69
C ALA A 12 14.06 18.44 21.17
N ILE A 13 14.54 17.45 21.94
CA ILE A 13 14.55 16.03 21.54
C ILE A 13 13.13 15.42 21.58
N SER A 14 12.23 15.93 22.43
CA SER A 14 10.84 15.45 22.50
C SER A 14 9.94 15.88 21.33
N THR A 15 10.45 16.68 20.38
CA THR A 15 9.75 17.06 19.15
C THR A 15 10.19 16.28 17.91
N LEU A 16 10.98 15.22 18.09
CA LEU A 16 10.96 14.09 17.15
C LEU A 16 9.61 13.37 17.32
N SER A 17 8.53 14.10 17.04
CA SER A 17 7.24 13.56 16.72
C SER A 17 7.52 12.47 15.72
N LEU A 18 7.24 11.22 16.10
CA LEU A 18 7.14 10.07 15.21
C LEU A 18 6.57 10.61 13.90
N ALA A 19 7.43 10.77 12.90
CA ALA A 19 7.03 11.33 11.64
C ALA A 19 6.09 10.29 11.07
N GLN A 20 4.79 10.48 11.32
CA GLN A 20 3.77 9.62 10.77
C GLN A 20 4.06 9.55 9.28
N SER A 21 4.30 8.34 8.82
CA SER A 21 4.73 7.91 7.49
C SER A 21 3.74 8.32 6.40
N LYS A 22 3.50 9.62 6.20
CA LYS A 22 2.45 10.12 5.30
C LYS A 22 2.89 10.02 3.85
N VAL A 23 2.01 9.49 3.01
CA VAL A 23 2.12 9.57 1.56
C VAL A 23 1.91 11.02 1.13
N LYS A 24 2.76 11.51 0.24
CA LYS A 24 2.62 12.81 -0.43
C LYS A 24 2.54 12.57 -1.92
N GLU A 25 1.65 13.28 -2.60
CA GLU A 25 1.43 13.14 -4.05
C GLU A 25 2.73 13.20 -4.84
N LYS A 26 3.57 14.23 -4.62
CA LYS A 26 4.86 14.39 -5.30
C LYS A 26 5.82 13.19 -5.13
N ASP A 27 5.67 12.43 -4.05
CA ASP A 27 6.52 11.28 -3.73
C ASP A 27 5.88 9.99 -4.28
N LEU A 28 4.55 9.95 -4.38
CA LEU A 28 3.73 8.89 -4.98
C LEU A 28 3.84 8.83 -6.51
N ILE A 29 3.79 9.96 -7.22
CA ILE A 29 3.73 9.96 -8.69
C ILE A 29 4.91 9.19 -9.32
N GLY A 30 4.59 8.29 -10.25
CA GLY A 30 5.54 7.45 -10.97
C GLY A 30 5.26 5.96 -10.81
N GLN A 31 6.24 5.15 -11.20
CA GLN A 31 6.11 3.71 -11.29
C GLN A 31 6.59 3.00 -10.02
N TRP A 32 5.82 1.99 -9.64
CA TRP A 32 6.05 1.15 -8.48
C TRP A 32 5.83 -0.31 -8.85
N GLN A 33 6.58 -1.18 -8.20
CA GLN A 33 6.40 -2.62 -8.21
C GLN A 33 5.80 -3.02 -6.87
N MET A 34 4.73 -3.79 -6.90
CA MET A 34 4.19 -4.40 -5.68
C MET A 34 5.03 -5.63 -5.33
N VAL A 35 5.37 -5.74 -4.06
CA VAL A 35 6.04 -6.88 -3.45
C VAL A 35 5.13 -7.40 -2.37
N ILE A 36 4.79 -8.69 -2.46
CA ILE A 36 4.01 -9.43 -1.46
C ILE A 36 4.99 -10.44 -0.87
N ASP A 37 5.39 -10.24 0.38
CA ASP A 37 6.37 -11.07 1.09
C ASP A 37 5.69 -11.74 2.29
N ILE A 38 4.53 -12.38 2.09
CA ILE A 38 3.72 -13.03 3.14
C ILE A 38 3.75 -14.56 2.97
N ASP A 39 3.61 -15.30 4.06
CA ASP A 39 3.36 -16.75 4.04
C ASP A 39 2.12 -17.10 3.18
N LEU A 40 2.28 -18.13 2.34
CA LEU A 40 1.32 -18.50 1.29
C LEU A 40 -0.10 -18.80 1.80
N ASP A 41 -0.21 -19.38 3.00
CA ASP A 41 -1.49 -19.75 3.59
C ASP A 41 -2.31 -18.49 3.98
N GLU A 42 -1.65 -17.40 4.36
CA GLU A 42 -2.31 -16.13 4.70
C GLU A 42 -2.72 -15.38 3.42
N VAL A 43 -1.95 -15.51 2.34
CA VAL A 43 -2.30 -14.93 1.04
C VAL A 43 -3.54 -15.59 0.43
N GLU A 44 -3.69 -16.91 0.53
CA GLU A 44 -4.87 -17.60 -0.02
C GLU A 44 -6.17 -17.13 0.67
N GLU A 45 -6.17 -17.00 2.00
CA GLU A 45 -7.30 -16.44 2.76
C GLU A 45 -7.57 -14.96 2.40
N GLU A 46 -6.53 -14.14 2.24
CA GLU A 46 -6.66 -12.72 1.84
C GLU A 46 -7.10 -12.54 0.38
N LEU A 47 -6.75 -13.48 -0.50
CA LEU A 47 -7.16 -13.45 -1.91
C LEU A 47 -8.61 -13.92 -2.11
N GLU A 48 -9.12 -14.77 -1.22
CA GLU A 48 -10.54 -15.13 -1.15
C GLU A 48 -11.43 -13.97 -0.66
N ASP A 49 -10.85 -12.99 0.02
CA ASP A 49 -11.56 -11.83 0.57
C ASP A 49 -12.04 -10.83 -0.51
N GLU A 50 -12.93 -9.90 -0.12
CA GLU A 50 -13.66 -9.03 -1.07
C GLU A 50 -12.83 -7.97 -1.83
N ASN A 51 -11.49 -7.96 -1.69
CA ASN A 51 -10.64 -7.02 -2.41
C ASN A 51 -10.69 -7.26 -3.93
N TRP A 52 -10.94 -6.20 -4.69
CA TRP A 52 -11.09 -6.28 -6.14
C TRP A 52 -9.78 -6.62 -6.86
N LEU A 53 -8.63 -6.15 -6.37
CA LEU A 53 -7.32 -6.47 -6.96
C LEU A 53 -6.98 -7.95 -6.73
N ALA A 54 -7.26 -8.45 -5.53
CA ALA A 54 -7.13 -9.86 -5.17
C ALA A 54 -7.98 -10.76 -6.09
N ARG A 55 -9.27 -10.45 -6.26
CA ARG A 55 -10.16 -11.18 -7.18
C ARG A 55 -9.66 -11.20 -8.62
N LYS A 56 -9.03 -10.10 -9.07
CA LYS A 56 -8.46 -10.01 -10.41
C LYS A 56 -7.24 -10.92 -10.54
N ILE A 57 -6.34 -10.88 -9.56
CA ILE A 57 -5.19 -11.81 -9.48
C ILE A 57 -5.69 -13.26 -9.49
N ALA A 58 -6.66 -13.61 -8.64
CA ALA A 58 -7.26 -14.94 -8.61
C ALA A 58 -7.99 -15.31 -9.92
N GLY A 59 -8.59 -14.33 -10.61
CA GLY A 59 -9.25 -14.54 -11.91
C GLY A 59 -8.26 -14.80 -13.06
N SER A 60 -7.09 -14.18 -13.02
CA SER A 60 -6.01 -14.41 -13.99
C SER A 60 -5.26 -15.72 -13.71
N VAL A 61 -5.39 -16.28 -12.51
CA VAL A 61 -4.70 -17.50 -12.07
C VAL A 61 -5.72 -18.63 -11.87
N THR A 62 -5.87 -19.53 -12.84
CA THR A 62 -6.69 -20.74 -12.62
C THR A 62 -5.99 -21.70 -11.67
N GLY A 63 -6.28 -21.60 -10.38
CA GLY A 63 -5.73 -22.45 -9.32
C GLY A 63 -4.40 -21.93 -8.79
N LEU A 64 -4.44 -21.13 -7.72
CA LEU A 64 -3.27 -20.71 -6.98
C LEU A 64 -2.65 -21.93 -6.29
N VAL A 65 -1.40 -22.23 -6.64
CA VAL A 65 -0.53 -23.18 -5.95
C VAL A 65 0.71 -22.37 -5.55
N SER A 66 1.29 -22.69 -4.40
CA SER A 66 2.45 -22.05 -3.77
C SER A 66 3.54 -21.47 -4.69
N ASP A 67 3.86 -22.13 -5.81
CA ASP A 67 4.92 -21.72 -6.74
C ASP A 67 4.51 -20.56 -7.68
N ILE A 68 3.22 -20.18 -7.69
CA ILE A 68 2.64 -19.28 -8.68
C ILE A 68 2.77 -17.80 -8.30
N LEU A 69 2.71 -17.47 -7.01
CA LEU A 69 2.75 -16.08 -6.56
C LEU A 69 4.10 -15.40 -6.90
N GLU A 70 5.20 -16.16 -6.91
CA GLU A 70 6.52 -15.68 -7.34
C GLU A 70 6.55 -15.29 -8.84
N GLU A 71 5.62 -15.81 -9.65
CA GLU A 71 5.53 -15.54 -11.08
C GLU A 71 4.65 -14.32 -11.42
N ILE A 72 4.03 -13.67 -10.42
CA ILE A 72 3.15 -12.52 -10.61
C ILE A 72 3.94 -11.22 -10.45
N ASP A 73 4.10 -10.46 -11.53
CA ASP A 73 4.68 -9.11 -11.50
C ASP A 73 3.56 -8.07 -11.59
N ILE A 74 3.32 -7.36 -10.50
CA ILE A 74 2.33 -6.28 -10.43
C ILE A 74 3.05 -4.93 -10.39
N ARG A 75 2.73 -4.08 -11.36
CA ARG A 75 3.27 -2.72 -11.48
C ARG A 75 2.17 -1.68 -11.47
N MET A 76 2.41 -0.59 -10.75
CA MET A 76 1.48 0.52 -10.61
C MET A 76 2.14 1.82 -11.07
N ASP A 77 1.48 2.55 -11.96
CA ASP A 77 1.92 3.87 -12.45
C ASP A 77 0.93 4.94 -11.99
N PHE A 78 1.27 5.63 -10.90
CA PHE A 78 0.45 6.69 -10.31
C PHE A 78 0.66 8.00 -11.07
N ARG A 79 -0.44 8.58 -11.56
CA ARG A 79 -0.44 9.76 -12.41
C ARG A 79 -1.06 10.95 -11.70
N SER A 80 -0.57 12.15 -12.03
CA SER A 80 -0.99 13.40 -11.38
C SER A 80 -2.46 13.80 -11.60
N ASN A 81 -3.18 13.07 -12.46
CA ASN A 81 -4.62 13.27 -12.69
C ASN A 81 -5.49 12.46 -11.70
N GLY A 82 -4.90 11.74 -10.74
CA GLY A 82 -5.64 10.90 -9.81
C GLY A 82 -5.91 9.48 -10.32
N GLU A 83 -5.39 9.11 -11.49
CA GLU A 83 -5.47 7.76 -12.04
C GLU A 83 -4.22 6.95 -11.68
N VAL A 84 -4.39 5.66 -11.45
CA VAL A 84 -3.29 4.68 -11.37
C VAL A 84 -3.53 3.60 -12.42
N LYS A 85 -2.51 3.40 -13.28
CA LYS A 85 -2.49 2.28 -14.22
C LYS A 85 -1.86 1.08 -13.51
N ILE A 86 -2.58 -0.03 -13.44
CA ILE A 86 -2.14 -1.27 -12.82
C ILE A 86 -1.88 -2.28 -13.95
N MET A 87 -0.68 -2.86 -13.97
CA MET A 87 -0.25 -3.86 -14.94
C MET A 87 0.07 -5.13 -14.17
N VAL A 88 -0.62 -6.22 -14.51
CA VAL A 88 -0.41 -7.53 -13.91
C VAL A 88 0.14 -8.44 -15.00
N GLU A 89 1.30 -9.02 -14.77
CA GLU A 89 1.90 -10.02 -15.65
C GLU A 89 2.02 -11.33 -14.87
N ALA A 90 1.36 -12.37 -15.37
CA ALA A 90 1.37 -13.70 -14.77
C ALA A 90 1.31 -14.73 -15.91
N PHE A 91 2.10 -15.80 -15.83
CA PHE A 91 2.12 -16.89 -16.82
C PHE A 91 2.30 -16.48 -18.29
N GLY A 92 3.01 -15.36 -18.52
CA GLY A 92 3.20 -14.82 -19.87
C GLY A 92 1.97 -14.09 -20.45
N GLU A 93 0.89 -14.00 -19.67
CA GLU A 93 -0.24 -13.11 -19.96
C GLU A 93 -0.03 -11.78 -19.26
N ARG A 94 -0.47 -10.70 -19.90
CA ARG A 94 -0.40 -9.35 -19.35
C ARG A 94 -1.77 -8.70 -19.42
N GLU A 95 -2.27 -8.29 -18.27
CA GLU A 95 -3.47 -7.49 -18.13
C GLU A 95 -3.12 -6.06 -17.71
N THR A 96 -3.97 -5.11 -18.09
CA THR A 96 -3.81 -3.70 -17.74
C THR A 96 -5.17 -3.16 -17.35
N GLU A 97 -5.22 -2.58 -16.16
CA GLU A 97 -6.41 -1.99 -15.56
C GLU A 97 -6.11 -0.56 -15.13
N TYR A 98 -7.18 0.21 -14.94
CA TYR A 98 -7.11 1.58 -14.44
C TYR A 98 -7.97 1.69 -13.19
N ALA A 99 -7.48 2.44 -12.22
CA ALA A 99 -8.19 2.75 -10.98
C ALA A 99 -7.94 4.21 -10.62
N GLU A 100 -8.70 4.72 -9.67
CA GLU A 100 -8.48 6.03 -9.09
C GLU A 100 -7.68 5.91 -7.79
N TRP A 101 -6.93 6.95 -7.45
CA TRP A 101 -6.25 7.06 -6.17
C TRP A 101 -6.47 8.41 -5.51
N ALA A 102 -6.44 8.40 -4.18
CA ALA A 102 -6.48 9.61 -3.37
C ALA A 102 -5.60 9.46 -2.13
N ILE A 103 -5.19 10.59 -1.56
CA ILE A 103 -4.51 10.63 -0.26
C ILE A 103 -5.49 11.20 0.77
N SER A 104 -5.73 10.45 1.85
CA SER A 104 -6.61 10.89 2.93
C SER A 104 -6.04 12.10 3.66
N ARG A 105 -6.87 12.78 4.48
CA ARG A 105 -6.40 13.90 5.32
C ARG A 105 -5.27 13.50 6.27
N ASP A 106 -5.22 12.22 6.63
CA ASP A 106 -4.21 11.65 7.52
C ASP A 106 -2.93 11.26 6.78
N GLY A 107 -2.92 11.34 5.44
CA GLY A 107 -1.77 11.02 4.59
C GLY A 107 -1.71 9.55 4.17
N GLU A 108 -2.85 8.85 4.18
CA GLU A 108 -2.96 7.45 3.76
C GLU A 108 -3.27 7.38 2.26
N LEU A 109 -2.57 6.53 1.52
CA LEU A 109 -2.94 6.23 0.14
C LEU A 109 -4.18 5.33 0.12
N ARG A 110 -5.13 5.66 -0.76
CA ARG A 110 -6.32 4.85 -1.07
C ARG A 110 -6.38 4.68 -2.58
N ILE A 111 -6.62 3.46 -3.04
CA ILE A 111 -6.78 3.09 -4.45
C ILE A 111 -8.14 2.42 -4.58
N PHE A 112 -8.98 2.85 -5.52
CA PHE A 112 -10.36 2.38 -5.65
C PHE A 112 -10.78 2.28 -7.12
N ASP A 113 -11.68 1.35 -7.40
CA ASP A 113 -12.21 1.05 -8.73
C ASP A 113 -13.04 2.23 -9.31
N GLU A 114 -12.79 2.57 -10.58
CA GLU A 114 -13.44 3.66 -11.34
C GLU A 114 -14.98 3.49 -11.41
N ASP A 115 -15.45 2.24 -11.43
CA ASP A 115 -16.87 1.89 -11.65
C ASP A 115 -17.79 2.21 -10.47
N ASN A 116 -17.29 2.70 -9.33
CA ASN A 116 -18.12 2.99 -8.16
C ASN A 116 -17.93 4.40 -7.60
N HIS A 117 -18.67 5.33 -8.18
CA HIS A 117 -19.00 6.65 -7.60
C HIS A 117 -19.88 6.56 -6.33
N ARG A 118 -19.94 5.40 -5.68
CA ARG A 118 -20.56 5.19 -4.36
C ARG A 118 -19.46 4.70 -3.44
N TRP A 119 -19.33 5.36 -2.29
CA TRP A 119 -18.56 4.97 -1.09
C TRP A 119 -18.88 3.54 -0.60
N SER A 120 -18.68 2.53 -1.43
CA SER A 120 -18.58 1.12 -1.05
C SER A 120 -17.08 0.84 -0.95
N ASN A 121 -16.67 0.27 0.18
CA ASN A 121 -15.31 0.17 0.71
C ASN A 121 -14.30 -0.64 -0.14
N ARG A 122 -14.46 -0.76 -1.46
CA ARG A 122 -13.52 -1.50 -2.32
C ARG A 122 -12.26 -0.69 -2.60
N HIS A 123 -11.46 -0.52 -1.57
CA HIS A 123 -10.09 -0.05 -1.70
C HIS A 123 -9.13 -1.23 -1.84
N VAL A 124 -7.96 -1.01 -2.43
CA VAL A 124 -6.91 -2.04 -2.48
C VAL A 124 -6.28 -2.17 -1.10
N SER A 125 -6.49 -3.29 -0.42
CA SER A 125 -5.76 -3.73 0.79
C SER A 125 -5.62 -5.26 0.80
N PHE A 126 -4.41 -5.77 1.05
CA PHE A 126 -4.19 -7.20 1.31
C PHE A 126 -4.34 -7.43 2.83
N GLY A 127 -5.47 -7.99 3.25
CA GLY A 127 -5.83 -8.09 4.67
C GLY A 127 -7.13 -7.37 5.02
N ASN A 128 -7.24 -6.89 6.26
CA ASN A 128 -8.49 -6.36 6.81
C ASN A 128 -8.91 -5.00 6.20
N ASP A 129 -10.21 -4.69 6.24
CA ASP A 129 -10.81 -3.42 5.81
C ASP A 129 -10.21 -2.15 6.48
N ASP A 130 -9.50 -2.32 7.58
CA ASP A 130 -8.89 -1.25 8.37
C ASP A 130 -7.42 -0.95 7.97
N ASP A 131 -6.90 -1.68 7.00
CA ASP A 131 -5.53 -1.52 6.53
C ASP A 131 -5.33 -0.21 5.76
N VAL A 132 -4.14 0.37 5.91
CA VAL A 132 -3.81 1.65 5.29
C VAL A 132 -2.42 1.65 4.67
N TRP A 133 -2.27 2.37 3.58
CA TRP A 133 -1.00 2.50 2.87
C TRP A 133 -0.27 3.77 3.29
N LEU A 134 0.95 3.63 3.79
CA LEU A 134 1.77 4.69 4.35
C LEU A 134 3.18 4.67 3.75
N MET A 135 3.83 5.83 3.69
CA MET A 135 5.19 5.98 3.17
C MET A 135 6.22 5.62 4.25
N ASP A 136 6.87 4.48 4.14
CA ASP A 136 7.90 4.01 5.07
C ASP A 136 9.20 3.70 4.33
N ASP A 137 10.29 4.36 4.73
CA ASP A 137 11.62 4.25 4.13
C ASP A 137 11.66 4.26 2.58
N GLY A 138 10.90 5.18 1.96
CA GLY A 138 10.82 5.32 0.51
C GLY A 138 9.95 4.28 -0.21
N HIS A 139 9.31 3.39 0.54
CA HIS A 139 8.34 2.42 0.07
C HIS A 139 6.93 2.85 0.50
N ILE A 140 5.90 2.40 -0.22
CA ILE A 140 4.52 2.55 0.26
C ILE A 140 4.12 1.21 0.86
N VAL A 141 4.05 1.13 2.17
CA VAL A 141 3.87 -0.12 2.90
C VAL A 141 2.45 -0.17 3.47
N GLN A 142 1.86 -1.35 3.45
CA GLN A 142 0.58 -1.58 4.10
C GLN A 142 0.76 -1.72 5.61
N PHE A 143 -0.14 -1.11 6.36
CA PHE A 143 -0.18 -1.21 7.81
C PHE A 143 -1.57 -1.58 8.28
N GLU A 144 -1.64 -2.51 9.22
CA GLU A 144 -2.87 -2.81 9.95
C GLU A 144 -3.03 -1.87 11.14
N ARG A 145 -4.24 -1.33 11.28
CA ARG A 145 -4.59 -0.47 12.41
C ARG A 145 -5.15 -1.32 13.55
N GLY A 146 -4.26 -1.72 14.45
CA GLY A 146 -4.62 -2.44 15.65
C GLY A 146 -5.44 -1.62 16.66
N SER A 147 -6.05 -2.33 17.62
CA SER A 147 -6.82 -1.70 18.70
C SER A 147 -5.98 -0.66 19.45
N ARG A 148 -6.56 0.54 19.68
CA ARG A 148 -5.91 1.74 20.26
C ARG A 148 -4.98 2.52 19.33
N GLY A 149 -5.04 2.30 18.01
CA GLY A 149 -4.32 3.11 17.01
C GLY A 149 -2.84 2.74 16.87
N ARG A 150 -2.45 1.54 17.30
CA ARG A 150 -1.14 0.98 16.99
C ARG A 150 -1.12 0.58 15.53
N MET A 151 -0.07 0.96 14.81
CA MET A 151 0.14 0.55 13.42
C MET A 151 1.10 -0.65 13.39
N GLU A 152 0.68 -1.72 12.73
CA GLU A 152 1.47 -2.93 12.51
C GLU A 152 1.86 -3.01 11.04
N ARG A 153 3.15 -3.10 10.75
CA ARG A 153 3.67 -3.12 9.39
C ARG A 153 3.42 -4.50 8.78
N LYS A 154 2.75 -4.55 7.63
CA LYS A 154 2.55 -5.78 6.86
C LYS A 154 3.71 -6.01 5.90
N GLU A 155 3.74 -7.20 5.30
CA GLU A 155 4.80 -7.62 4.37
C GLU A 155 4.43 -7.35 2.90
N VAL A 156 3.34 -6.62 2.65
CA VAL A 156 3.01 -6.06 1.34
C VAL A 156 3.46 -4.61 1.23
N TYR A 157 4.19 -4.30 0.16
CA TYR A 157 4.66 -2.94 -0.10
C TYR A 157 4.86 -2.64 -1.58
N LEU A 158 4.81 -1.36 -1.91
CA LEU A 158 5.18 -0.82 -3.21
C LEU A 158 6.62 -0.32 -3.15
N LYS A 159 7.46 -0.88 -4.01
CA LYS A 159 8.84 -0.46 -4.23
C LYS A 159 8.94 0.36 -5.49
N ARG A 160 9.58 1.52 -5.42
CA ARG A 160 9.72 2.41 -6.57
C ARG A 160 10.57 1.74 -7.66
N ILE A 161 10.06 1.72 -8.89
CA ILE A 161 10.84 1.35 -10.07
C ILE A 161 11.58 2.62 -10.49
N ASN A 162 12.91 2.58 -10.52
CA ASN A 162 13.82 3.73 -10.55
C ASN A 162 13.40 4.93 -11.44
N ARG A 163 13.77 6.14 -10.98
CA ARG A 163 13.64 7.45 -11.68
C ARG A 163 14.46 7.54 -12.96
#